data_AF-A0A0C9XND9-F1
#
_entry.id   AF-A0A0C9XND9-F1
#
_cell.length_a   1.000
_cell.length_b   1.000
_cell.length_c   1.000
_cell.angle_alpha   90.00
_cell.angle_beta   90.00
_cell.angle_gamma   90.00
#
_symmetry.space_group_name_H-M   'P 1'
#
loop_
_entity.id
_entity.type
_entity.pdbx_description
1 polymer ?
#
loop_
_entity_poly.entity_id
_entity_poly.type
_entity_poly.pdbx_seq_one_letter_code
_entity_poly.pdbx_strand_id
1 'polypeptide(L)'
;AVIDSGSTLNVVKSSIARSVIQMPINISRSINMKDANGGVSMLTGLIKDVPLFCGAARTWTNLFVAPDVNAGFDLLLGRPWAHGNAVSIVERGSGTFVVF
;
A
#
# COMPACT_ATOMS: atom_id res chain seq x y z
N ALA A 1 -7.72 -2.81 -3.77
CA ALA A 1 -6.69 -2.57 -2.75
C ALA A 1 -7.11 -3.25 -1.46
N VAL A 2 -6.16 -3.73 -0.65
CA VAL A 2 -6.39 -4.21 0.71
C VAL A 2 -6.02 -3.09 1.67
N ILE A 3 -6.89 -2.77 2.63
CA ILE A 3 -6.57 -1.85 3.72
C ILE A 3 -6.33 -2.71 4.96
N ASP A 4 -5.14 -2.59 5.55
CA ASP A 4 -4.70 -3.45 6.64
C ASP A 4 -4.07 -2.62 7.76
N SER A 5 -4.80 -2.44 8.86
CA SER A 5 -4.34 -1.73 10.05
C SER A 5 -3.23 -2.49 10.81
N GLY A 6 -2.99 -3.76 10.52
CA GLY A 6 -1.85 -4.51 11.05
C GLY A 6 -0.53 -4.21 10.31
N SER A 7 -0.62 -3.80 9.05
CA SER A 7 0.56 -3.59 8.21
C SER A 7 1.32 -2.29 8.54
N THR A 8 2.65 -2.40 8.59
CA THR A 8 3.58 -1.28 8.84
C THR A 8 4.05 -0.59 7.56
N LEU A 9 3.68 -1.12 6.39
CA LEU A 9 4.12 -0.64 5.07
C LEU A 9 2.91 -0.46 4.16
N ASN A 10 3.06 0.38 3.14
CA ASN A 10 2.19 0.36 1.98
C ASN A 10 2.97 -0.27 0.83
N VAL A 11 2.33 -1.18 0.11
CA VAL A 11 3.00 -2.02 -0.89
C VAL A 11 2.16 -2.07 -2.14
N VAL A 12 2.80 -1.91 -3.30
CA VAL A 12 2.18 -2.07 -4.61
C VAL A 12 2.92 -3.13 -5.40
N LYS A 13 2.18 -3.88 -6.20
CA LYS A 13 2.72 -4.88 -7.11
C LYS A 13 3.48 -4.21 -8.27
N SER A 14 4.62 -4.76 -8.67
CA SER A 14 5.51 -4.18 -9.71
C SER A 14 4.78 -3.91 -11.03
N SER A 15 3.94 -4.83 -11.49
CA SER A 15 3.09 -4.62 -12.67
C SER A 15 2.21 -3.38 -12.53
N ILE A 16 1.49 -3.23 -11.41
CA ILE A 16 0.62 -2.08 -11.14
C ILE A 16 1.40 -0.77 -11.02
N ALA A 17 2.57 -0.81 -10.38
CA ALA A 17 3.47 0.34 -10.32
C ALA A 17 3.86 0.84 -11.73
N ARG A 18 4.10 -0.09 -12.66
CA ARG A 18 4.59 0.22 -14.02
C ARG A 18 3.48 0.51 -15.02
N SER A 19 2.29 -0.06 -14.86
CA SER A 19 1.19 0.10 -15.81
C SER A 19 0.17 1.15 -15.40
N VAL A 20 -0.05 1.34 -14.09
CA VAL A 20 -1.09 2.25 -13.57
C VAL A 20 -0.48 3.48 -12.90
N ILE A 21 0.46 3.30 -11.97
CA ILE A 21 1.01 4.43 -11.21
C ILE A 21 1.97 5.25 -12.07
N GLN A 22 2.87 4.58 -12.80
CA GLN A 22 3.78 5.18 -13.79
C GLN A 22 4.64 6.35 -13.24
N MET A 23 4.89 6.37 -11.93
CA MET A 23 5.76 7.34 -11.27
C MET A 23 7.18 6.77 -11.09
N PRO A 24 8.21 7.63 -10.91
CA PRO A 24 9.58 7.17 -10.73
C PRO A 24 9.75 6.20 -9.55
N ILE A 25 10.35 5.04 -9.82
CA ILE A 25 10.66 4.02 -8.81
C ILE A 25 12.12 4.20 -8.38
N ASN A 26 12.34 4.54 -7.11
CA ASN A 26 13.69 4.57 -6.55
C ASN A 26 14.15 3.16 -6.16
N ILE A 27 14.92 2.52 -7.04
CA ILE A 27 15.44 1.16 -6.83
C ILE A 27 16.54 1.07 -5.77
N SER A 28 17.20 2.19 -5.42
CA SER A 28 18.18 2.21 -4.31
C SER A 28 17.52 2.03 -2.93
N ARG A 29 16.18 2.15 -2.86
CA ARG A 29 15.39 1.99 -1.64
C ARG A 29 14.71 0.61 -1.63
N SER A 30 15.52 -0.42 -1.49
CA SER A 30 15.06 -1.80 -1.33
C SER A 30 15.09 -2.21 0.15
N ILE A 31 14.06 -2.95 0.59
CA ILE A 31 13.95 -3.43 1.98
C ILE A 31 13.42 -4.87 2.01
N ASN A 32 13.75 -5.60 3.07
CA ASN A 32 13.12 -6.89 3.35
C ASN A 32 11.81 -6.66 4.11
N MET A 33 10.73 -7.22 3.60
CA MET A 33 9.44 -7.29 4.26
C MET A 33 9.24 -8.68 4.84
N LYS A 34 8.89 -8.74 6.12
CA LYS A 34 8.40 -9.97 6.76
C LYS A 34 6.88 -9.98 6.66
N ASP A 35 6.31 -11.01 6.07
CA ASP A 35 4.86 -11.20 6.01
C ASP A 35 4.32 -11.81 7.32
N ALA A 36 2.99 -11.84 7.44
CA ALA A 36 2.31 -12.36 8.63
C ALA A 36 2.54 -13.87 8.86
N ASN A 37 2.89 -14.62 7.81
CA ASN A 37 3.19 -16.06 7.87
C ASN A 37 4.66 -16.34 8.17
N GLY A 38 5.48 -15.30 8.40
CA GLY A 38 6.90 -15.41 8.67
C GLY A 38 7.78 -15.52 7.42
N GLY A 39 7.19 -15.45 6.23
CA GLY A 39 7.94 -15.36 4.97
C GLY A 39 8.66 -14.01 4.87
N VAL A 40 9.80 -14.01 4.19
CA VAL A 40 10.57 -12.80 3.94
C VAL A 40 10.66 -12.59 2.44
N SER A 41 10.25 -11.41 1.98
CA SER A 41 10.33 -11.01 0.58
C SER A 41 11.03 -9.66 0.44
N MET A 42 11.78 -9.48 -0.65
CA MET A 42 12.46 -8.22 -0.92
C MET A 42 11.55 -7.28 -1.71
N LEU A 43 11.32 -6.09 -1.18
CA LEU A 43 10.70 -4.98 -1.91
C LEU A 43 11.79 -4.24 -2.67
N THR A 44 11.58 -4.06 -3.98
CA THR A 44 12.60 -3.72 -4.98
C THR A 44 12.77 -2.23 -5.24
N GLY A 45 11.98 -1.40 -4.55
CA GLY A 45 12.05 0.04 -4.70
C GLY A 45 10.95 0.76 -3.94
N LEU A 46 11.00 2.09 -4.02
CA LEU A 46 10.05 3.01 -3.39
C LEU A 46 9.57 4.04 -4.38
N ILE A 47 8.26 4.25 -4.43
CA ILE A 47 7.61 5.38 -5.11
C ILE A 47 7.16 6.36 -4.03
N LYS A 48 7.47 7.64 -4.20
CA LYS A 48 7.12 8.67 -3.22
C LYS A 48 5.92 9.50 -3.66
N ASP A 49 5.18 9.99 -2.67
CA ASP A 49 4.12 10.98 -2.83
C ASP A 49 3.12 10.59 -3.92
N VAL A 50 2.66 9.33 -3.89
CA VAL A 50 1.69 8.79 -4.85
C VAL A 50 0.30 9.31 -4.49
N PRO A 51 -0.40 10.02 -5.40
CA PRO A 51 -1.78 10.39 -5.19
C PRO A 51 -2.69 9.18 -5.44
N LEU A 52 -3.55 8.86 -4.48
CA LEU A 52 -4.54 7.79 -4.58
C LEU A 52 -5.95 8.36 -4.38
N PHE A 53 -6.90 7.88 -5.18
CA PHE A 53 -8.30 8.26 -5.06
C PHE A 53 -9.11 7.13 -4.44
N CYS A 54 -9.82 7.44 -3.34
CA CYS A 54 -10.85 6.59 -2.78
C CYS A 54 -12.19 7.27 -2.98
N GLY A 55 -12.89 6.93 -4.07
CA GLY A 55 -14.02 7.73 -4.54
C GLY A 55 -13.58 9.17 -4.84
N ALA A 56 -14.25 10.14 -4.23
CA ALA A 56 -13.91 11.56 -4.37
C ALA A 56 -12.73 12.01 -3.48
N ALA A 57 -12.34 11.23 -2.48
CA ALA A 57 -11.26 11.59 -1.57
C ALA A 57 -9.90 11.36 -2.22
N ARG A 58 -9.08 12.42 -2.32
CA ARG A 58 -7.69 12.34 -2.75
C ARG A 58 -6.79 12.20 -1.53
N THR A 59 -5.96 11.16 -1.53
CA THR A 59 -4.99 10.83 -0.48
C THR A 59 -3.58 10.76 -1.06
N TRP A 60 -2.57 10.79 -0.19
CA TRP A 60 -1.17 10.71 -0.57
C TRP A 60 -0.44 9.66 0.26
N THR A 61 0.45 8.91 -0.38
CA THR A 61 1.30 7.96 0.33
C THR A 61 2.55 7.58 -0.44
N ASN A 62 3.56 7.11 0.29
CA ASN A 62 4.68 6.38 -0.30
C ASN A 62 4.31 4.90 -0.45
N LEU A 63 4.78 4.25 -1.52
CA LEU A 63 4.51 2.84 -1.83
C LEU A 63 5.82 2.09 -2.10
N PHE A 64 6.07 1.03 -1.35
CA PHE A 64 7.13 0.09 -1.70
C PHE A 64 6.69 -0.86 -2.81
N VAL A 65 7.62 -1.26 -3.68
CA VAL A 65 7.32 -2.08 -4.86
C VAL A 65 7.66 -3.54 -4.60
N ALA A 66 6.64 -4.39 -4.54
CA ALA A 66 6.80 -5.84 -4.46
C ALA A 66 7.01 -6.47 -5.85
N PRO A 67 7.81 -7.54 -5.97
CA PRO A 67 7.85 -8.38 -7.16
C PRO A 67 6.45 -8.94 -7.51
N ASP A 68 6.21 -9.24 -8.79
CA ASP A 68 4.92 -9.79 -9.23
C ASP A 68 4.66 -11.21 -8.70
N VAL A 69 5.73 -11.99 -8.56
CA VAL A 69 5.71 -13.34 -7.98
C VAL A 69 5.45 -13.18 -6.48
N ASN A 70 4.35 -13.76 -5.99
CA ASN A 70 3.91 -13.82 -4.58
C ASN A 70 3.11 -12.63 -4.02
N ALA A 71 2.81 -11.58 -4.80
CA ALA A 71 1.92 -10.53 -4.30
C ALA A 71 0.45 -10.99 -4.44
N GLY A 72 -0.14 -11.47 -3.33
CA GLY A 72 -1.57 -11.84 -3.21
C GLY A 72 -2.53 -10.64 -3.25
N PHE A 73 -2.03 -9.46 -3.56
CA PHE A 73 -2.75 -8.20 -3.67
C PHE A 73 -2.05 -7.31 -4.70
N ASP A 74 -2.82 -6.39 -5.30
CA ASP A 74 -2.29 -5.37 -6.22
C ASP A 74 -1.75 -4.15 -5.49
N LEU A 75 -2.44 -3.75 -4.41
CA LEU A 75 -2.12 -2.63 -3.55
C LEU A 75 -2.55 -2.96 -2.13
N LEU A 76 -1.64 -2.82 -1.18
CA LEU A 76 -1.85 -2.90 0.26
C LEU A 76 -1.59 -1.52 0.88
N LEU A 77 -2.57 -1.01 1.60
CA LEU A 77 -2.51 0.26 2.33
C LEU A 77 -2.51 -0.04 3.83
N GLY A 78 -1.36 0.15 4.45
CA GLY A 78 -1.13 -0.08 5.86
C GLY A 78 -1.43 1.14 6.73
N ARG A 79 -1.02 1.03 8.00
CA ARG A 79 -1.07 2.15 8.96
C ARG A 79 -0.47 3.46 8.48
N PRO A 80 0.65 3.49 7.71
CA PRO A 80 1.21 4.76 7.27
C PRO A 80 0.28 5.55 6.34
N TRP A 81 -0.45 4.87 5.43
CA TRP A 81 -1.46 5.54 4.61
C TRP A 81 -2.63 6.04 5.47
N ALA A 82 -3.14 5.19 6.36
CA ALA A 82 -4.29 5.55 7.18
C ALA A 82 -3.99 6.76 8.08
N HIS A 83 -2.88 6.71 8.82
CA HIS A 83 -2.46 7.79 9.70
C HIS A 83 -2.13 9.08 8.92
N GLY A 84 -1.40 8.97 7.81
CA GLY A 84 -1.00 10.11 7.00
C GLY A 84 -2.17 10.84 6.34
N ASN A 85 -3.34 10.19 6.20
CA ASN A 85 -4.53 10.76 5.59
C ASN A 85 -5.72 10.87 6.56
N ALA A 86 -5.48 10.73 7.87
CA ALA A 86 -6.51 10.75 8.92
C ALA A 86 -7.67 9.77 8.70
N VAL A 87 -7.41 8.66 8.01
CA VAL A 87 -8.42 7.66 7.67
C VAL A 87 -8.67 6.73 8.85
N SER A 88 -9.94 6.46 9.13
CA SER A 88 -10.38 5.48 10.12
C SER A 88 -11.14 4.33 9.46
N ILE A 89 -10.92 3.11 9.93
CA ILE A 89 -11.76 1.95 9.60
C ILE A 89 -12.75 1.79 10.75
N VAL A 90 -14.03 1.94 10.46
CA VAL A 90 -15.10 1.93 11.47
C VAL A 90 -16.05 0.79 11.18
N GLU A 91 -16.17 -0.12 12.13
CA GLU A 91 -17.21 -1.15 12.13
C GLU A 91 -18.53 -0.54 12.63
N ARG A 92 -19.60 -0.77 11.88
CA ARG A 92 -20.97 -0.42 12.24
C ARG A 92 -21.85 -1.65 12.08
N GLY A 93 -23.05 -1.64 12.66
CA GLY A 93 -24.00 -2.76 12.51
C GLY A 93 -24.36 -3.07 11.04
N SER A 94 -24.18 -2.10 10.13
CA SER A 94 -24.41 -2.25 8.69
C SER A 94 -23.17 -2.67 7.89
N GLY A 95 -21.99 -2.78 8.51
CA GLY A 95 -20.75 -3.22 7.86
C GLY A 95 -19.52 -2.38 8.22
N THR A 96 -18.46 -2.59 7.45
CA THR A 96 -17.15 -1.94 7.61
C THR A 96 -17.03 -0.71 6.71
N PHE A 97 -16.65 0.43 7.28
CA PHE A 97 -16.57 1.69 6.55
C PHE A 97 -15.17 2.28 6.62
N VAL A 98 -14.68 2.79 5.49
CA VAL A 98 -13.51 3.67 5.45
C VAL A 98 -14.02 5.10 5.57
N VAL A 99 -13.61 5.78 6.63
CA VAL A 99 -14.04 7.14 6.95
C VAL A 99 -12.84 8.07 6.78
N PHE A 100 -13.06 9.15 6.04
CA PHE A 100 -12.11 10.22 5.76
C PHE A 100 -12.50 11.48 6.54
#